data_AF-A0A6M1Z5V8-F1
#
_entry.id   AF-A0A6M1Z5V8-F1
#
_cell.length_a   1.000
_cell.length_b   1.000
_cell.length_c   1.000
_cell.angle_alpha   90.00
_cell.angle_beta   90.00
_cell.angle_gamma   90.00
#
_symmetry.space_group_name_H-M   'P 1'
#
loop_
_entity.id
_entity.type
_entity.pdbx_description
1 polymer ?
#
loop_
_entity_poly.entity_id
_entity_poly.type
_entity_poly.pdbx_seq_one_letter_code
_entity_poly.pdbx_strand_id
1 'polypeptide(L)'
;MIKLNWFLLLFLLISCKSNIKLEISQKEIIENQMIAKTGKELENEKQLILSGFGGSSLKGYEHLAISFDYFNPLTIKKARKLILFTANRFLNNLNSNDVLKTLQTNQYEIQNIKIMIFCYMADKSSARPPNLGSIWLIKNKIYYNLREEDLKTIHKETYEEALKIVENEKSSKEIESPSE
;
A
#
# COMPACT_ATOMS: atom_id res chain seq x y z
N MET A 1 30.25 68.77 -10.05
CA MET A 1 28.99 68.17 -10.51
C MET A 1 29.10 66.66 -10.42
N ILE A 2 28.45 66.03 -9.46
CA ILE A 2 28.35 64.57 -9.35
C ILE A 2 26.85 64.26 -9.34
N LYS A 3 26.35 63.67 -10.43
CA LYS A 3 24.97 63.17 -10.52
C LYS A 3 24.92 61.88 -9.72
N LEU A 4 24.36 61.95 -8.50
CA LEU A 4 24.11 60.79 -7.66
C LEU A 4 22.91 60.03 -8.25
N ASN A 5 23.19 58.90 -8.86
CA ASN A 5 22.25 58.09 -9.63
C ASN A 5 21.29 57.36 -8.66
N TRP A 6 20.07 57.88 -8.48
CA TRP A 6 19.06 57.36 -7.55
C TRP A 6 18.46 56.00 -7.96
N PHE A 7 19.03 55.33 -8.96
CA PHE A 7 18.48 54.09 -9.54
C PHE A 7 18.94 52.79 -8.86
N LEU A 8 19.70 52.87 -7.77
CA LEU A 8 20.26 51.69 -7.06
C LEU A 8 19.51 51.33 -5.76
N LEU A 9 18.32 51.88 -5.54
CA LEU A 9 17.53 51.68 -4.32
C LEU A 9 16.19 50.96 -4.55
N LEU A 10 16.12 50.10 -5.58
CA LEU A 10 14.91 49.36 -5.94
C LEU A 10 15.13 47.87 -6.26
N PHE A 11 16.15 47.25 -5.67
CA PHE A 11 16.39 45.80 -5.75
C PHE A 11 16.31 45.07 -4.39
N LEU A 12 15.71 45.69 -3.37
CA LEU A 12 15.62 45.13 -2.01
C LEU A 12 14.28 44.47 -1.64
N LEU A 13 13.38 44.21 -2.60
CA LEU A 13 12.04 43.65 -2.30
C LEU A 13 11.60 42.51 -3.23
N ILE A 14 12.50 41.60 -3.61
CA ILE A 14 12.09 40.29 -4.17
C ILE A 14 12.90 39.19 -3.48
N SER A 15 12.56 38.93 -2.23
CA SER A 15 12.81 37.64 -1.60
C SER A 15 11.62 37.28 -0.73
N CYS A 16 10.44 37.23 -1.34
CA CYS A 16 9.48 36.20 -0.95
C CYS A 16 10.10 34.85 -1.35
N LYS A 17 11.03 34.34 -0.53
CA LYS A 17 11.22 32.90 -0.45
C LYS A 17 9.87 32.38 0.01
N SER A 18 9.07 31.84 -0.90
CA SER A 18 8.01 30.92 -0.57
C SER A 18 8.66 29.72 0.10
N ASN A 19 8.95 29.85 1.40
CA ASN A 19 9.22 28.72 2.27
C ASN A 19 7.90 27.99 2.48
N ILE A 20 7.37 27.39 1.42
CA ILE A 20 6.49 26.23 1.57
C ILE A 20 7.42 25.10 1.99
N LYS A 21 7.88 25.15 3.24
CA LYS A 21 8.32 23.94 3.92
C LYS A 21 7.04 23.16 4.13
N LEU A 22 6.87 22.05 3.40
CA LEU A 22 5.88 21.05 3.75
C LEU A 22 6.19 20.63 5.19
N GLU A 23 5.41 21.10 6.14
CA GLU A 23 5.52 20.68 7.53
C GLU A 23 4.90 19.29 7.63
N ILE A 24 5.73 18.25 7.47
CA ILE A 24 5.32 16.86 7.62
C ILE A 24 4.96 16.64 9.10
N SER A 25 3.73 16.16 9.34
CA SER A 25 3.26 15.92 10.71
C SER A 25 4.03 14.75 11.37
N GLN A 26 4.14 14.76 12.70
CA GLN A 26 4.72 13.62 13.44
C GLN A 26 4.01 12.30 13.10
N LYS A 27 2.67 12.35 12.94
CA LYS A 27 1.85 11.22 12.50
C LYS A 27 2.33 10.65 11.16
N GLU A 28 2.54 11.51 10.17
CA GLU A 28 3.02 11.12 8.84
C GLU A 28 4.44 10.52 8.88
N ILE A 29 5.32 11.04 9.74
CA ILE A 29 6.66 10.47 9.95
C ILE A 29 6.55 9.03 10.47
N ILE A 30 5.75 8.79 11.51
CA ILE A 30 5.58 7.45 12.09
C ILE A 30 4.87 6.51 11.10
N GLU A 31 3.90 6.99 10.33
CA GLU A 31 3.23 6.20 9.28
C GLU A 31 4.21 5.74 8.21
N ASN A 32 5.06 6.65 7.72
CA ASN A 32 6.10 6.32 6.75
C ASN A 32 7.11 5.30 7.33
N GLN A 33 7.43 5.38 8.62
CA GLN A 33 8.25 4.35 9.29
C GLN A 33 7.55 3.00 9.33
N MET A 34 6.23 2.96 9.61
CA MET A 34 5.46 1.70 9.64
C MET A 34 5.28 1.11 8.23
N ILE A 35 5.16 1.95 7.21
CA ILE A 35 5.18 1.54 5.80
C ILE A 35 6.53 0.89 5.45
N ALA A 36 7.64 1.55 5.79
CA ALA A 36 8.99 1.02 5.52
C ALA A 36 9.24 -0.32 6.25
N LYS A 37 8.82 -0.41 7.52
CA LYS A 37 8.87 -1.65 8.30
C LYS A 37 8.07 -2.77 7.62
N THR A 38 6.82 -2.47 7.25
CA THR A 38 5.94 -3.42 6.55
C THR A 38 6.54 -3.88 5.23
N GLY A 39 7.11 -2.96 4.44
CA GLY A 39 7.77 -3.29 3.20
C GLY A 39 8.92 -4.28 3.37
N LYS A 40 9.81 -4.00 4.33
CA LYS A 40 10.96 -4.88 4.63
C LYS A 40 10.54 -6.28 5.11
N GLU A 41 9.51 -6.36 5.95
CA GLU A 41 9.00 -7.64 6.44
C GLU A 41 8.37 -8.46 5.32
N LEU A 42 7.60 -7.83 4.43
CA LEU A 42 6.95 -8.52 3.31
C LEU A 42 7.92 -8.92 2.20
N GLU A 43 8.99 -8.16 1.99
CA GLU A 43 10.09 -8.56 1.13
C GLU A 43 10.71 -9.87 1.62
N ASN A 44 11.04 -9.94 2.91
CA ASN A 44 11.66 -11.13 3.50
C ASN A 44 10.72 -12.35 3.54
N GLU A 45 9.45 -12.15 3.90
CA GLU A 45 8.53 -13.25 4.19
C GLU A 45 7.74 -13.73 2.97
N LYS A 46 7.56 -12.85 1.98
CA LYS A 46 6.68 -13.07 0.82
C LYS A 46 7.30 -12.66 -0.51
N GLN A 47 8.55 -12.20 -0.55
CA GLN A 47 9.22 -11.72 -1.77
C GLN A 47 8.47 -10.56 -2.44
N LEU A 48 7.76 -9.75 -1.64
CA LEU A 48 7.06 -8.55 -2.11
C LEU A 48 8.02 -7.36 -2.03
N ILE A 49 8.41 -6.81 -3.18
CA ILE A 49 9.33 -5.67 -3.24
C ILE A 49 8.51 -4.39 -3.20
N LEU A 50 8.71 -3.55 -2.19
CA LEU A 50 7.99 -2.28 -2.06
C LEU A 50 8.32 -1.38 -3.26
N SER A 51 7.31 -1.06 -4.07
CA SER A 51 7.46 -0.26 -5.31
C SER A 51 6.85 1.14 -5.19
N GLY A 52 6.04 1.38 -4.16
CA GLY A 52 5.44 2.69 -3.93
C GLY A 52 4.64 2.76 -2.64
N PHE A 53 4.36 3.98 -2.21
CA PHE A 53 3.48 4.28 -1.10
C PHE A 53 2.87 5.66 -1.26
N GLY A 54 1.81 5.94 -0.52
CA GLY A 54 1.14 7.24 -0.52
C GLY A 54 -0.08 7.23 0.39
N GLY A 55 -1.01 8.14 0.14
CA GLY A 55 -2.23 8.20 0.92
C GLY A 55 -3.02 9.47 0.65
N SER A 56 -4.09 9.64 1.40
CA SER A 56 -4.83 10.88 1.47
C SER A 56 -5.18 11.18 2.92
N SER A 57 -5.10 12.45 3.27
CA SER A 57 -5.61 13.01 4.53
C SER A 57 -6.88 13.84 4.29
N LEU A 58 -7.46 13.76 3.09
CA LEU A 58 -8.70 14.48 2.76
C LEU A 58 -9.84 13.88 3.56
N LYS A 59 -10.59 14.75 4.27
CA LYS A 59 -11.71 14.35 5.11
C LYS A 59 -12.72 13.48 4.34
N GLY A 60 -12.99 12.28 4.85
CA GLY A 60 -13.89 11.29 4.24
C GLY A 60 -13.25 10.39 3.17
N TYR A 61 -11.97 10.58 2.86
CA TYR A 61 -11.20 9.80 1.90
C TYR A 61 -9.83 9.37 2.46
N GLU A 62 -9.69 9.37 3.78
CA GLU A 62 -8.45 9.09 4.47
C GLU A 62 -8.00 7.65 4.26
N HIS A 63 -6.77 7.47 3.76
CA HIS A 63 -6.17 6.16 3.60
C HIS A 63 -4.66 6.23 3.50
N LEU A 64 -4.00 5.13 3.87
CA LEU A 64 -2.61 4.85 3.51
C LEU A 64 -2.57 3.86 2.36
N ALA A 65 -1.69 4.07 1.39
CA ALA A 65 -1.53 3.20 0.24
C ALA A 65 -0.11 2.64 0.20
N ILE A 66 0.02 1.35 -0.07
CA ILE A 66 1.29 0.69 -0.35
C ILE A 66 1.18 -0.15 -1.62
N SER A 67 2.24 -0.17 -2.41
CA SER A 67 2.32 -1.01 -3.61
C SER A 67 3.58 -1.85 -3.64
N PHE A 68 3.45 -3.04 -4.24
CA PHE A 68 4.52 -4.01 -4.35
C PHE A 68 4.65 -4.55 -5.76
N ASP A 69 5.86 -4.91 -6.14
CA ASP A 69 6.13 -5.80 -7.25
C ASP A 69 6.34 -7.24 -6.75
N TYR A 70 5.79 -8.21 -7.48
CA TYR A 70 5.89 -9.63 -7.20
C TYR A 70 6.29 -10.40 -8.46
N PHE A 71 7.44 -11.07 -8.41
CA PHE A 71 8.08 -11.70 -9.56
C PHE A 71 7.85 -13.21 -9.61
N ASN A 72 6.62 -13.66 -9.36
CA ASN A 72 6.24 -15.07 -9.50
C ASN A 72 4.82 -15.22 -10.07
N PRO A 73 4.54 -16.31 -10.81
CA PRO A 73 3.19 -16.60 -11.31
C PRO A 73 2.17 -16.70 -10.18
N LEU A 74 1.07 -15.96 -10.31
CA LEU A 74 0.08 -15.80 -9.24
C LEU A 74 -1.33 -16.15 -9.72
N THR A 75 -1.95 -17.14 -9.08
CA THR A 75 -3.35 -17.54 -9.29
C THR A 75 -4.26 -16.83 -8.28
N ILE A 76 -5.58 -16.76 -8.53
CA ILE A 76 -6.55 -16.16 -7.58
C ILE A 76 -6.41 -16.75 -6.18
N LYS A 77 -6.31 -18.09 -6.06
CA LYS A 77 -6.17 -18.77 -4.75
C LYS A 77 -4.91 -18.35 -3.99
N LYS A 78 -3.76 -18.26 -4.68
CA LYS A 78 -2.51 -17.81 -4.06
C LYS A 78 -2.57 -16.31 -3.73
N ALA A 79 -3.12 -15.51 -4.64
CA ALA A 79 -3.25 -14.07 -4.50
C ALA A 79 -4.15 -13.68 -3.32
N ARG A 80 -5.26 -14.40 -3.12
CA ARG A 80 -6.15 -14.23 -1.96
C ARG A 80 -5.38 -14.33 -0.65
N LYS A 81 -4.63 -15.42 -0.48
CA LYS A 81 -3.80 -15.64 0.73
C LYS A 81 -2.74 -14.57 0.88
N LEU A 82 -2.10 -14.18 -0.22
CA LEU A 82 -1.06 -13.15 -0.23
C LEU A 82 -1.60 -11.79 0.22
N ILE A 83 -2.70 -11.31 -0.37
CA ILE A 83 -3.22 -9.98 -0.03
C ILE A 83 -3.83 -9.91 1.37
N LEU A 84 -4.47 -10.99 1.83
CA LEU A 84 -4.95 -11.09 3.22
C LEU A 84 -3.79 -11.01 4.21
N PHE A 85 -2.70 -11.73 3.93
CA PHE A 85 -1.48 -11.68 4.72
C PHE A 85 -0.87 -10.27 4.74
N THR A 86 -0.75 -9.65 3.57
CA THR A 86 -0.22 -8.28 3.42
C THR A 86 -1.06 -7.27 4.19
N ALA A 87 -2.39 -7.34 4.09
CA ALA A 87 -3.31 -6.47 4.82
C ALA A 87 -3.18 -6.63 6.34
N ASN A 88 -3.20 -7.88 6.82
CA ASN A 88 -3.05 -8.16 8.24
C ASN A 88 -1.69 -7.67 8.76
N ARG A 89 -0.61 -7.88 8.00
CA ARG A 89 0.71 -7.39 8.40
C ARG A 89 0.75 -5.87 8.49
N PHE A 90 0.21 -5.19 7.48
CA PHE A 90 0.24 -3.73 7.43
C PHE A 90 -0.58 -3.12 8.58
N LEU A 91 -1.81 -3.61 8.79
CA LEU A 91 -2.65 -3.18 9.91
C LEU A 91 -1.99 -3.46 11.26
N ASN A 92 -1.38 -4.63 11.45
CA ASN A 92 -0.67 -4.93 12.70
C ASN A 92 0.48 -3.96 12.94
N ASN A 93 1.28 -3.63 11.93
CA ASN A 93 2.38 -2.67 12.10
C ASN A 93 1.87 -1.27 12.45
N LEU A 94 0.80 -0.81 11.81
CA LEU A 94 0.16 0.47 12.15
C LEU A 94 -0.41 0.45 13.58
N ASN A 95 -1.25 -0.53 13.89
CA ASN A 95 -2.01 -0.58 15.13
C ASN A 95 -1.20 -1.05 16.35
N SER A 96 0.00 -1.61 16.17
CA SER A 96 0.88 -1.98 17.29
C SER A 96 1.81 -0.85 17.75
N ASN A 97 1.94 0.23 16.98
CA ASN A 97 2.82 1.34 17.33
C ASN A 97 2.17 2.26 18.38
N ASP A 98 2.75 2.34 19.58
CA ASP A 98 2.16 3.08 20.69
C ASP A 98 2.11 4.60 20.46
N VAL A 99 3.07 5.18 19.74
CA VAL A 99 3.03 6.60 19.38
C VAL A 99 1.92 6.87 18.37
N LEU A 100 1.73 5.99 17.38
CA LEU A 100 0.67 6.17 16.40
C LEU A 100 -0.73 6.04 17.05
N LYS A 101 -0.88 5.16 18.04
CA LYS A 101 -2.12 5.05 18.84
C LYS A 101 -2.46 6.33 19.58
N THR A 102 -1.48 7.06 20.12
CA THR A 102 -1.75 8.33 20.83
C THR A 102 -2.05 9.48 19.88
N LEU A 103 -1.60 9.39 18.63
CA LEU A 103 -1.81 10.40 17.58
C LEU A 103 -3.14 10.22 16.82
N GLN A 104 -3.94 9.21 17.15
CA GLN A 104 -5.19 8.90 16.46
C GLN A 104 -6.33 8.57 17.41
N THR A 105 -7.55 8.93 17.03
CA THR A 105 -8.75 8.63 17.83
C THR A 105 -9.16 7.16 17.72
N ASN A 106 -9.00 6.57 16.53
CA ASN A 106 -9.42 5.20 16.23
C ASN A 106 -8.25 4.42 15.63
N GLN A 107 -8.30 3.10 15.76
CA GLN A 107 -7.36 2.21 15.09
C GLN A 107 -7.59 2.20 13.58
N TYR A 108 -6.55 1.85 12.83
CA TYR A 108 -6.66 1.59 11.41
C TYR A 108 -7.46 0.32 11.15
N GLU A 109 -8.43 0.42 10.24
CA GLU A 109 -9.22 -0.69 9.73
C GLU A 109 -8.91 -0.95 8.26
N ILE A 110 -9.45 -2.04 7.70
CA ILE A 110 -9.24 -2.40 6.28
C ILE A 110 -9.65 -1.28 5.32
N GLN A 111 -10.67 -0.50 5.66
CA GLN A 111 -11.11 0.64 4.85
C GLN A 111 -10.11 1.81 4.82
N ASN A 112 -9.20 1.89 5.80
CA ASN A 112 -8.18 2.93 5.90
C ASN A 112 -6.89 2.58 5.15
N ILE A 113 -6.79 1.40 4.53
CA ILE A 113 -5.61 1.00 3.76
C ILE A 113 -5.96 0.66 2.30
N LYS A 114 -4.96 0.86 1.43
CA LYS A 114 -4.96 0.39 0.05
C LYS A 114 -3.69 -0.40 -0.21
N ILE A 115 -3.84 -1.55 -0.85
CA ILE A 115 -2.72 -2.41 -1.22
C ILE A 115 -2.81 -2.71 -2.71
N MET A 116 -1.73 -2.51 -3.44
CA MET A 116 -1.63 -2.88 -4.85
C MET A 116 -0.42 -3.80 -5.03
N ILE A 117 -0.62 -5.01 -5.57
CA ILE A 117 0.48 -5.90 -5.90
C ILE A 117 0.48 -6.08 -7.42
N PHE A 118 1.54 -5.61 -8.07
CA PHE A 118 1.79 -5.80 -9.49
C PHE A 118 2.54 -7.12 -9.69
N CYS A 119 2.03 -7.96 -10.58
CA CYS A 119 2.50 -9.32 -10.74
C CYS A 119 3.25 -9.46 -12.08
N TYR A 120 4.39 -10.13 -12.02
CA TYR A 120 5.27 -10.44 -13.13
C TYR A 120 5.62 -11.92 -13.12
N MET A 121 6.12 -12.42 -14.25
CA MET A 121 6.73 -13.74 -14.31
C MET A 121 8.13 -13.71 -13.66
N ALA A 122 8.70 -14.89 -13.38
CA ALA A 122 10.01 -15.01 -12.73
C ALA A 122 11.16 -14.39 -13.56
N ASP A 123 11.01 -14.35 -14.89
CA ASP A 123 11.93 -13.69 -15.82
C ASP A 123 11.70 -12.16 -15.92
N LYS A 124 10.86 -11.59 -15.04
CA LYS A 124 10.43 -10.19 -14.99
C LYS A 124 9.58 -9.75 -16.18
N SER A 125 9.17 -10.67 -17.07
CA SER A 125 8.20 -10.36 -18.12
C SER A 125 6.82 -10.10 -17.53
N SER A 126 5.96 -9.45 -18.32
CA SER A 126 4.56 -9.21 -17.92
C SER A 126 3.85 -10.54 -17.68
N ALA A 127 3.11 -10.63 -16.56
CA ALA A 127 2.25 -11.77 -16.30
C ALA A 127 1.21 -11.91 -17.42
N ARG A 128 0.99 -13.15 -17.88
CA ARG A 128 0.02 -13.51 -18.92
C ARG A 128 -1.02 -14.45 -18.35
N PRO A 129 -2.27 -14.40 -18.87
CA PRO A 129 -3.30 -15.37 -18.49
C PRO A 129 -2.76 -16.81 -18.60
N PRO A 130 -3.05 -17.69 -17.63
CA PRO A 130 -4.01 -17.51 -16.52
C PRO A 130 -3.46 -16.81 -15.27
N ASN A 131 -2.23 -16.29 -15.30
CA ASN A 131 -1.63 -15.59 -14.16
C ASN A 131 -2.16 -14.16 -14.06
N LEU A 132 -2.36 -13.70 -12.84
CA LEU A 132 -2.79 -12.34 -12.56
C LEU A 132 -1.71 -11.33 -12.93
N GLY A 133 -2.14 -10.20 -13.47
CA GLY A 133 -1.32 -9.02 -13.71
C GLY A 133 -1.26 -8.09 -12.50
N SER A 134 -2.31 -8.07 -11.68
CA SER A 134 -2.30 -7.39 -10.39
C SER A 134 -3.39 -7.88 -9.45
N ILE A 135 -3.22 -7.58 -8.17
CA ILE A 135 -4.28 -7.72 -7.16
C ILE A 135 -4.34 -6.47 -6.28
N TRP A 136 -5.54 -5.91 -6.12
CA TRP A 136 -5.75 -4.66 -5.40
C TRP A 136 -6.74 -4.84 -4.25
N LEU A 137 -6.42 -4.30 -3.07
CA LEU A 137 -7.34 -4.11 -1.95
C LEU A 137 -7.68 -2.62 -1.86
N ILE A 138 -8.94 -2.27 -2.10
CA ILE A 138 -9.42 -0.89 -2.08
C ILE A 138 -10.81 -0.86 -1.45
N LYS A 139 -11.00 -0.07 -0.38
CA LYS A 139 -12.28 0.09 0.31
C LYS A 139 -12.96 -1.26 0.61
N ASN A 140 -12.24 -2.13 1.30
CA ASN A 140 -12.71 -3.46 1.71
C ASN A 140 -13.02 -4.47 0.59
N LYS A 141 -12.62 -4.17 -0.65
CA LYS A 141 -12.83 -5.04 -1.82
C LYS A 141 -11.50 -5.45 -2.43
N ILE A 142 -11.40 -6.73 -2.76
CA ILE A 142 -10.25 -7.31 -3.45
C ILE A 142 -10.60 -7.45 -4.93
N TYR A 143 -9.73 -6.94 -5.80
CA TYR A 143 -9.87 -6.98 -7.25
C TYR A 143 -8.72 -7.81 -7.83
N TYR A 144 -9.06 -8.84 -8.59
CA TYR A 144 -8.11 -9.73 -9.26
C TYR A 144 -8.07 -9.39 -10.73
N ASN A 145 -6.94 -8.88 -11.23
CA ASN A 145 -6.85 -8.33 -12.57
C ASN A 145 -5.89 -9.14 -13.45
N LEU A 146 -6.25 -9.33 -14.71
CA LEU A 146 -5.33 -9.75 -15.77
C LEU A 146 -4.66 -8.51 -16.37
N ARG A 147 -3.42 -8.70 -16.85
CA ARG A 147 -2.72 -7.71 -17.68
C ARG A 147 -2.94 -8.10 -19.13
N GLU A 148 -3.95 -7.50 -19.75
CA GLU A 148 -4.21 -7.54 -21.19
C GLU A 148 -3.78 -6.17 -21.79
N GLU A 149 -4.40 -5.70 -22.87
CA GLU A 149 -4.21 -4.32 -23.37
C GLU A 149 -4.65 -3.30 -22.31
N ASP A 150 -5.71 -3.61 -21.57
CA ASP A 150 -6.17 -2.89 -20.38
C ASP A 150 -6.13 -3.80 -19.12
N LEU A 151 -6.12 -3.19 -17.93
CA LEU A 151 -6.32 -3.92 -16.68
C LEU A 151 -7.77 -4.40 -16.58
N LYS A 152 -7.98 -5.70 -16.74
CA LYS A 152 -9.30 -6.33 -16.69
C LYS A 152 -9.50 -7.08 -15.37
N THR A 153 -10.45 -6.63 -14.55
CA THR A 153 -10.87 -7.38 -13.36
C THR A 153 -11.64 -8.63 -13.77
N ILE A 154 -11.12 -9.80 -13.39
CA ILE A 154 -11.75 -11.10 -13.69
C ILE A 154 -12.47 -11.71 -12.49
N HIS A 155 -12.15 -11.25 -11.28
CA HIS A 155 -12.81 -11.68 -10.06
C HIS A 155 -12.76 -10.57 -9.02
N LYS A 156 -13.75 -10.57 -8.13
CA LYS A 156 -13.89 -9.60 -7.05
C LYS A 156 -14.62 -10.25 -5.88
N GLU A 157 -14.22 -9.88 -4.68
CA GLU A 157 -14.83 -10.30 -3.42
C GLU A 157 -14.56 -9.24 -2.34
N THR A 158 -15.24 -9.32 -1.20
CA THR A 158 -14.89 -8.53 -0.02
C THR A 158 -13.74 -9.16 0.75
N TYR A 159 -13.09 -8.38 1.62
CA TYR A 159 -12.06 -8.90 2.51
C TYR A 159 -12.60 -10.02 3.41
N GLU A 160 -13.83 -9.88 3.91
CA GLU A 160 -14.47 -10.87 4.77
C GLU A 160 -14.84 -12.15 4.02
N GLU A 161 -15.30 -12.05 2.76
CA GLU A 161 -15.53 -13.22 1.90
C GLU A 161 -14.23 -13.98 1.68
N ALA A 162 -13.15 -13.26 1.37
CA ALA A 162 -11.83 -13.84 1.20
C ALA A 162 -11.32 -14.56 2.46
N LEU A 163 -11.53 -13.96 3.64
CA LEU A 163 -11.20 -14.58 4.93
C LEU A 163 -11.95 -15.90 5.12
N LYS A 164 -13.27 -15.90 4.95
CA LYS A 164 -14.11 -17.10 5.10
C LYS A 164 -13.67 -18.23 4.15
N ILE A 165 -13.33 -17.89 2.90
CA ILE A 165 -12.81 -18.87 1.94
C ILE A 165 -11.52 -19.49 2.45
N VAL A 166 -10.58 -18.68 2.94
CA VAL A 166 -9.28 -19.19 3.43
C VAL A 166 -9.43 -19.99 4.73
N GLU A 167 -10.35 -19.63 5.60
CA GLU A 167 -10.68 -20.38 6.82
C GLU A 167 -11.29 -21.75 6.50
N ASN A 168 -12.30 -21.79 5.63
CA ASN A 168 -12.93 -23.05 5.21
C ASN A 168 -11.93 -24.00 4.54
N GLU A 169 -10.97 -23.47 3.77
CA GLU A 169 -9.89 -24.26 3.17
C GLU A 169 -8.93 -24.87 4.21
N LYS A 170 -8.74 -24.23 5.37
CA LYS A 170 -7.90 -24.77 6.44
C LYS A 170 -8.63 -25.91 7.16
N SER A 171 -9.88 -25.69 7.55
CA SER A 171 -10.69 -26.71 8.22
C SER A 171 -10.89 -27.96 7.37
N SER A 172 -11.07 -27.82 6.05
CA SER A 172 -11.18 -28.97 5.14
C SER A 172 -9.90 -29.80 5.06
N LYS A 173 -8.72 -29.16 5.17
CA LYS A 173 -7.43 -29.86 5.13
C LYS A 173 -7.09 -30.59 6.43
N GLU A 174 -7.55 -30.08 7.57
CA GLU A 174 -7.37 -30.73 8.87
C GLU A 174 -8.25 -31.99 9.01
N ILE A 175 -9.39 -32.05 8.31
CA ILE A 175 -10.24 -33.23 8.23
C ILE A 175 -9.64 -34.30 7.31
N GLU A 176 -8.84 -33.89 6.31
CA GLU A 176 -8.24 -34.77 5.30
C GLU A 176 -6.84 -35.30 5.67
N SER A 177 -6.21 -34.89 6.78
CA SER A 177 -4.99 -35.53 7.29
C SER A 177 -5.35 -36.56 8.37
N PRO A 178 -5.40 -37.87 8.09
CA PRO A 178 -5.62 -38.87 9.11
C PRO A 178 -4.41 -38.88 10.06
N SER A 179 -4.71 -39.01 11.35
CA SER A 179 -3.77 -39.38 12.41
C SER A 179 -2.84 -40.51 11.94
N GLU A 180 -1.53 -40.22 11.90
CA GLU A 180 -0.48 -41.24 11.94
C GLU A 180 -0.46 -41.96 13.29
#